data_AF-A0A6A4RLY6-F1
#
_entry.id   AF-A0A6A4RLY6-F1
#
_cell.length_a   1.000
_cell.length_b   1.000
_cell.length_c   1.000
_cell.angle_alpha   90.00
_cell.angle_beta   90.00
_cell.angle_gamma   90.00
#
_symmetry.space_group_name_H-M   'P 1'
#
loop_
_entity.id
_entity.type
_entity.pdbx_description
1 polymer ?
#
loop_
_entity_poly.entity_id
_entity_poly.type
_entity_poly.pdbx_seq_one_letter_code
_entity_poly.pdbx_strand_id
1 'polypeptide(L)'
;MQEDCECLFTLLDKKKSVEGSPGRAPSSLTSAHHRNTNKVGVTPDDDPEGAWTRVGPITDALSGEEYVSVSYIKPVLHLFNNTVLTAADDDTELTKDMKRIILEYLNEKYLDPETVDLLDMASLVDPLFKDTYVADDRQEFYLKYWKYCLYV
;
A
#
# COMPACT_ATOMS: atom_id res chain seq x y z
N MET A 1 21.77 -24.13 -8.98
CA MET A 1 20.71 -23.40 -8.25
C MET A 1 21.27 -22.16 -7.54
N GLN A 2 22.33 -21.56 -8.08
CA GLN A 2 22.98 -20.35 -7.55
C GLN A 2 22.60 -19.11 -8.38
N GLU A 3 21.85 -19.28 -9.47
CA GLU A 3 21.62 -18.24 -10.49
C GLU A 3 20.39 -17.36 -10.20
N ASP A 4 19.51 -17.78 -9.28
CA ASP A 4 18.23 -17.09 -9.05
C ASP A 4 18.30 -15.94 -8.03
N CYS A 5 19.39 -15.84 -7.25
CA CYS A 5 19.56 -14.76 -6.27
C CYS A 5 20.08 -13.44 -6.86
N GLU A 6 20.71 -13.46 -8.04
CA GLU A 6 21.22 -12.22 -8.67
C GLU A 6 20.12 -11.37 -9.34
N CYS A 7 18.97 -11.97 -9.64
CA CYS A 7 17.87 -11.27 -10.29
C CYS A 7 17.20 -10.21 -9.38
N LEU A 8 17.11 -10.48 -8.08
CA LEU A 8 16.48 -9.58 -7.11
C LEU A 8 17.28 -8.30 -6.85
N PHE A 9 18.61 -8.37 -6.85
CA PHE A 9 19.46 -7.20 -6.65
C PHE A 9 19.44 -6.25 -7.87
N THR A 10 19.36 -6.80 -9.08
CA THR A 10 19.36 -5.99 -10.32
C THR A 10 18.05 -5.23 -10.56
N LEU A 11 16.93 -5.70 -10.01
CA LEU A 11 15.63 -5.00 -10.09
C LEU A 11 15.56 -3.76 -9.19
N LEU A 12 16.24 -3.78 -8.04
CA LEU A 12 16.31 -2.65 -7.10
C LEU A 12 17.19 -1.49 -7.62
N ASP A 13 18.32 -1.80 -8.26
CA ASP A 13 19.21 -0.77 -8.82
C ASP A 13 18.60 -0.04 -10.03
N LYS A 14 17.77 -0.73 -10.82
CA LYS A 14 17.19 -0.14 -12.04
C LYS A 14 16.16 0.95 -11.77
N LYS A 15 15.56 1.01 -10.57
CA LYS A 15 14.60 2.06 -10.20
C LYS A 15 15.24 3.36 -9.70
N LYS A 16 16.52 3.35 -9.34
CA LYS A 16 17.19 4.52 -8.74
C LYS A 16 17.69 5.54 -9.77
N SER A 17 17.61 5.24 -11.07
CA SER A 17 18.26 6.02 -12.14
C SER A 17 17.35 7.02 -12.88
N VAL A 18 16.04 7.09 -12.60
CA VAL A 18 15.10 7.89 -13.43
C VAL A 18 14.74 9.27 -12.85
N GLU A 19 15.11 9.61 -11.61
CA GLU A 19 14.80 10.95 -11.07
C GLU A 19 16.06 11.80 -10.92
N GLY A 20 16.39 12.52 -11.99
CA GLY A 20 17.47 13.50 -12.03
C GLY A 20 17.06 14.82 -12.68
N SER A 21 17.06 15.89 -11.86
CA SER A 21 17.34 17.31 -12.16
C SER A 21 16.18 18.26 -12.54
N PRO A 22 16.35 19.60 -12.46
CA PRO A 22 17.02 20.43 -11.44
C PRO A 22 16.17 21.66 -10.97
N GLY A 23 16.65 22.36 -9.94
CA GLY A 23 15.92 23.42 -9.21
C GLY A 23 15.62 24.74 -9.95
N ARG A 24 14.72 25.53 -9.33
CA ARG A 24 14.41 26.92 -9.71
C ARG A 24 14.15 27.77 -8.46
N ALA A 25 14.80 28.95 -8.42
CA ALA A 25 14.76 29.95 -7.35
C ALA A 25 13.35 30.58 -7.15
N PRO A 26 13.09 31.28 -6.01
CA PRO A 26 11.77 31.79 -5.69
C PRO A 26 11.50 33.14 -6.35
N SER A 27 10.37 33.26 -7.04
CA SER A 27 9.85 34.53 -7.57
C SER A 27 8.58 34.92 -6.82
N SER A 28 8.70 35.97 -6.02
CA SER A 28 7.59 36.72 -5.43
C SER A 28 6.72 37.38 -6.50
N LEU A 29 5.40 37.11 -6.49
CA LEU A 29 4.38 37.95 -7.12
C LEU A 29 3.11 37.96 -6.26
N THR A 30 2.75 39.17 -5.82
CA THR A 30 1.50 39.54 -5.16
C THR A 30 0.34 39.46 -6.14
N SER A 31 -0.81 38.90 -5.73
CA SER A 31 -2.10 39.23 -6.38
C SER A 31 -3.26 38.95 -5.44
N ALA A 32 -4.04 40.01 -5.18
CA ALA A 32 -5.26 39.99 -4.42
C ALA A 32 -6.34 39.16 -5.16
N HIS A 33 -6.97 38.23 -4.46
CA HIS A 33 -8.21 37.61 -4.92
C HIS A 33 -9.34 37.89 -3.93
N HIS A 34 -10.30 38.67 -4.44
CA HIS A 34 -11.56 39.05 -3.85
C HIS A 34 -12.34 37.77 -3.47
N ARG A 35 -12.58 37.55 -2.18
CA ARG A 35 -13.38 36.40 -1.70
C ARG A 35 -14.85 36.67 -2.01
N ASN A 36 -15.37 36.06 -3.07
CA ASN A 36 -16.80 36.02 -3.35
C ASN A 36 -17.43 34.90 -2.51
N THR A 37 -18.21 35.26 -1.50
CA THR A 37 -18.95 34.32 -0.66
C THR A 37 -20.30 33.98 -1.29
N ASN A 38 -20.30 33.23 -2.38
CA ASN A 38 -21.51 32.52 -2.80
C ASN A 38 -21.47 31.12 -2.20
N LYS A 39 -22.22 30.92 -1.11
CA LYS A 39 -22.53 29.60 -0.57
C LYS A 39 -23.40 28.86 -1.60
N VAL A 40 -22.77 27.99 -2.38
CA VAL A 40 -23.47 26.92 -3.08
C VAL A 40 -23.98 25.98 -1.99
N GLY A 41 -25.30 25.74 -1.96
CA GLY A 41 -25.91 24.81 -1.02
C GLY A 41 -25.35 23.41 -1.27
N VAL A 42 -24.65 22.86 -0.29
CA VAL A 42 -24.17 21.48 -0.30
C VAL A 42 -25.36 20.60 0.05
N THR A 43 -25.76 19.73 -0.87
CA THR A 43 -26.70 18.64 -0.64
C THR A 43 -26.06 17.60 0.29
N PRO A 44 -26.81 16.97 1.22
CA PRO A 44 -26.26 15.99 2.17
C PRO A 44 -25.57 14.78 1.51
N ASP A 45 -25.86 14.54 0.24
CA ASP A 45 -25.36 13.40 -0.54
C ASP A 45 -23.93 13.60 -1.10
N ASP A 46 -23.35 14.80 -0.96
CA ASP A 46 -22.05 15.17 -1.52
C ASP A 46 -20.94 15.30 -0.46
N ASP A 47 -20.93 14.44 0.57
CA ASP A 47 -19.78 14.33 1.48
C ASP A 47 -18.88 13.12 1.13
N PRO A 48 -17.98 13.26 0.13
CA PRO A 48 -17.00 12.22 -0.18
C PRO A 48 -15.95 12.05 0.93
N GLU A 49 -15.91 12.93 1.94
CA GLU A 49 -14.87 12.95 2.97
C GLU A 49 -15.05 11.79 3.98
N GLY A 50 -16.30 11.40 4.26
CA GLY A 50 -16.64 10.26 5.12
C GLY A 50 -16.10 8.91 4.60
N ALA A 51 -16.10 8.71 3.28
CA ALA A 51 -15.68 7.46 2.65
C ALA A 51 -14.20 7.11 2.91
N TRP A 52 -13.34 8.13 3.02
CA TRP A 52 -11.89 7.96 3.20
C TRP A 52 -11.47 7.90 4.66
N THR A 53 -12.40 8.10 5.60
CA THR A 53 -12.11 8.15 7.03
C THR A 53 -11.41 6.88 7.53
N ARG A 54 -11.71 5.71 6.94
CA ARG A 54 -11.08 4.43 7.31
C ARG A 54 -9.62 4.28 6.86
N VAL A 55 -9.17 5.07 5.89
CA VAL A 55 -7.79 5.04 5.38
C VAL A 55 -6.86 5.91 6.23
N GLY A 56 -7.40 6.95 6.87
CA GLY A 56 -6.64 7.93 7.65
C GLY A 56 -5.67 7.31 8.67
N PRO A 57 -6.11 6.42 9.58
CA PRO A 57 -5.24 5.81 10.57
C PRO A 57 -4.08 4.99 9.98
N ILE A 58 -4.29 4.38 8.81
CA ILE A 58 -3.28 3.58 8.12
C ILE A 58 -2.24 4.50 7.49
N THR A 59 -2.70 5.56 6.82
CA THR A 59 -1.80 6.56 6.24
C THR A 59 -1.00 7.26 7.33
N ASP A 60 -1.60 7.60 8.47
CA ASP A 60 -0.91 8.23 9.59
C ASP A 60 0.17 7.31 10.16
N ALA A 61 -0.18 6.05 10.45
CA ALA A 61 0.77 5.05 10.92
C ALA A 61 1.93 4.86 9.91
N LEU A 62 1.63 4.59 8.64
CA LEU A 62 2.66 4.34 7.62
C LEU A 62 3.49 5.58 7.27
N SER A 63 2.93 6.79 7.42
CA SER A 63 3.67 8.04 7.20
C SER A 63 4.54 8.42 8.40
N GLY A 64 4.23 7.90 9.59
CA GLY A 64 5.00 8.09 10.81
C GLY A 64 6.24 7.18 10.90
N GLU A 65 6.27 6.08 10.14
CA GLU A 65 7.35 5.10 10.30
C GLU A 65 8.64 5.54 9.59
N GLU A 66 9.73 5.47 10.35
CA GLU A 66 11.08 5.76 9.86
C GLU A 66 11.49 4.76 8.76
N TYR A 67 10.99 3.52 8.83
CA TYR A 67 11.22 2.46 7.86
C TYR A 67 9.97 1.61 7.66
N VAL A 68 9.38 1.66 6.47
CA VAL A 68 8.32 0.73 6.06
C VAL A 68 8.96 -0.56 5.55
N SER A 69 8.75 -1.67 6.24
CA SER A 69 9.22 -3.00 5.82
C SER A 69 8.23 -3.68 4.86
N VAL A 70 8.76 -4.54 3.99
CA VAL A 70 7.96 -5.34 3.02
C VAL A 70 6.93 -6.23 3.74
N SER A 71 7.19 -6.61 4.99
CA SER A 71 6.30 -7.43 5.83
C SER A 71 4.93 -6.80 6.10
N TYR A 72 4.78 -5.48 6.02
CA TYR A 72 3.48 -4.79 6.22
C TYR A 72 2.53 -4.92 5.04
N ILE A 73 3.03 -5.20 3.83
CA ILE A 73 2.22 -5.15 2.62
C ILE A 73 1.10 -6.19 2.66
N LYS A 74 1.40 -7.43 3.07
CA LYS A 74 0.40 -8.51 3.16
C LYS A 74 -0.70 -8.21 4.20
N PRO A 75 -0.39 -7.83 5.45
CA PRO A 75 -1.37 -7.36 6.43
C PRO A 75 -2.25 -6.20 5.92
N VAL A 76 -1.65 -5.19 5.28
CA VAL A 76 -2.37 -4.02 4.76
C VAL A 76 -3.32 -4.40 3.62
N LEU A 77 -2.88 -5.24 2.68
CA LEU A 77 -3.74 -5.77 1.62
C LEU A 77 -4.91 -6.58 2.19
N HIS A 78 -4.66 -7.41 3.22
CA HIS A 78 -5.72 -8.15 3.90
C HIS A 78 -6.74 -7.21 4.57
N LEU A 79 -6.25 -6.15 5.22
CA LEU A 79 -7.10 -5.13 5.84
C LEU A 79 -7.96 -4.39 4.80
N PHE A 80 -7.37 -4.02 3.66
CA PHE A 80 -8.09 -3.37 2.56
C PHE A 80 -9.18 -4.25 1.95
N ASN A 81 -8.88 -5.52 1.70
CA ASN A 81 -9.84 -6.49 1.16
C ASN A 81 -11.04 -6.73 2.08
N ASN A 82 -10.82 -6.73 3.40
CA ASN A 82 -11.82 -7.20 4.35
C ASN A 82 -12.51 -6.10 5.18
N THR A 83 -11.97 -4.87 5.21
CA THR A 83 -12.52 -3.82 6.09
C THR A 83 -12.54 -2.40 5.51
N VAL A 84 -11.43 -1.92 4.93
CA VAL A 84 -11.26 -0.50 4.60
C VAL A 84 -11.89 -0.16 3.24
N LEU A 85 -11.61 -0.98 2.23
CA LEU A 85 -12.11 -0.78 0.86
C LEU A 85 -13.25 -1.74 0.50
N THR A 86 -13.74 -2.52 1.46
CA THR A 86 -14.96 -3.28 1.28
C THR A 86 -16.14 -2.32 1.17
N ALA A 87 -16.96 -2.50 0.12
CA ALA A 87 -18.18 -1.73 -0.07
C ALA A 87 -19.13 -1.97 1.11
N ALA A 88 -19.67 -0.88 1.67
CA ALA A 88 -20.65 -0.89 2.73
C ALA A 88 -22.04 -0.48 2.18
N ASP A 89 -23.10 -0.89 2.86
CA ASP A 89 -24.47 -0.62 2.41
C ASP A 89 -24.83 0.87 2.42
N ASP A 90 -24.16 1.64 3.27
CA ASP A 90 -24.28 3.09 3.42
C ASP A 90 -23.42 3.89 2.43
N ASP A 91 -22.56 3.23 1.64
CA ASP A 91 -21.77 3.91 0.62
C ASP A 91 -22.66 4.39 -0.54
N THR A 92 -22.35 5.57 -1.07
CA THR A 92 -22.89 6.01 -2.36
C THR A 92 -22.40 5.09 -3.49
N GLU A 93 -23.11 5.02 -4.60
CA GLU A 93 -22.68 4.21 -5.75
C GLU A 93 -21.31 4.64 -6.29
N LEU A 94 -21.03 5.95 -6.32
CA LEU A 94 -19.71 6.46 -6.69
C LEU A 94 -18.61 5.96 -5.73
N THR A 95 -18.89 5.98 -4.42
CA THR A 95 -17.95 5.48 -3.40
C THR A 95 -17.68 4.00 -3.55
N LYS A 96 -18.71 3.18 -3.80
CA LYS A 96 -18.56 1.73 -4.05
C LYS A 96 -17.70 1.47 -5.29
N ASP A 97 -17.94 2.20 -6.37
CA ASP A 97 -17.17 2.08 -7.61
C ASP A 97 -15.71 2.47 -7.39
N MET A 98 -15.43 3.57 -6.70
CA MET A 98 -14.06 3.99 -6.37
C MET A 98 -13.34 2.96 -5.49
N LYS A 99 -14.00 2.46 -4.43
CA LYS A 99 -13.47 1.41 -3.56
C LYS A 99 -13.12 0.15 -4.34
N ARG A 100 -14.02 -0.29 -5.23
CA ARG A 100 -13.80 -1.45 -6.10
C ARG A 100 -12.59 -1.26 -7.01
N ILE A 101 -12.50 -0.14 -7.72
CA ILE A 101 -11.40 0.13 -8.67
C ILE A 101 -10.04 0.13 -7.95
N ILE A 102 -9.95 0.76 -6.77
CA ILE A 102 -8.71 0.78 -6.00
C ILE A 102 -8.35 -0.63 -5.51
N LEU A 103 -9.34 -1.37 -5.01
CA LEU A 103 -9.12 -2.71 -4.51
C LEU A 103 -8.67 -3.68 -5.60
N GLU A 104 -9.30 -3.61 -6.78
CA GLU A 104 -8.92 -4.36 -7.98
C GLU A 104 -7.48 -4.03 -8.39
N TYR A 105 -7.14 -2.75 -8.52
CA TYR A 105 -5.79 -2.30 -8.83
C TYR A 105 -4.74 -2.86 -7.86
N LEU A 106 -5.01 -2.80 -6.55
CA LEU A 106 -4.07 -3.27 -5.53
C LEU A 106 -3.91 -4.79 -5.59
N ASN A 107 -5.00 -5.54 -5.73
CA ASN A 107 -4.91 -6.99 -5.83
C ASN A 107 -4.17 -7.42 -7.09
N GLU A 108 -4.44 -6.79 -8.25
CA GLU A 108 -3.71 -7.04 -9.49
C GLU A 108 -2.22 -6.69 -9.36
N LYS A 109 -1.91 -5.58 -8.68
CA LYS A 109 -0.54 -5.08 -8.51
C LYS A 109 0.36 -6.08 -7.78
N TYR A 110 -0.19 -6.87 -6.87
CA TYR A 110 0.54 -7.84 -6.04
C TYR A 110 0.14 -9.29 -6.33
N LEU A 111 -0.52 -9.57 -7.46
CA LEU A 111 -0.98 -10.92 -7.82
C LEU A 111 0.14 -11.83 -8.34
N ASP A 112 1.26 -11.25 -8.75
CA ASP A 112 2.41 -11.98 -9.29
C ASP A 112 2.92 -13.04 -8.30
N PRO A 113 3.11 -14.32 -8.72
CA PRO A 113 3.48 -15.40 -7.80
C PRO A 113 4.76 -15.15 -7.01
N GLU A 114 5.81 -14.62 -7.65
CA GLU A 114 7.08 -14.34 -6.97
C GLU A 114 6.91 -13.24 -5.91
N THR A 115 6.10 -12.24 -6.23
CA THR A 115 5.71 -11.18 -5.29
C THR A 115 4.91 -11.76 -4.12
N VAL A 116 3.94 -12.64 -4.37
CA VAL A 116 3.16 -13.31 -3.31
C VAL A 116 4.07 -14.11 -2.40
N ASP A 117 5.00 -14.89 -2.95
CA ASP A 117 5.96 -15.69 -2.17
C ASP A 117 6.85 -14.78 -1.30
N LEU A 118 7.35 -13.68 -1.86
CA LEU A 118 8.16 -12.70 -1.11
C LEU A 118 7.36 -12.08 0.05
N LEU A 119 6.11 -11.68 -0.20
CA LEU A 119 5.26 -11.07 0.82
C LEU A 119 4.87 -12.06 1.93
N ASP A 120 4.60 -13.31 1.57
CA ASP A 120 4.32 -14.37 2.54
C ASP A 120 5.56 -14.66 3.38
N MET A 121 6.74 -14.81 2.77
CA MET A 121 8.00 -14.98 3.52
C MET A 121 8.28 -13.80 4.44
N ALA A 122 8.19 -12.56 3.93
CA ALA A 122 8.50 -11.36 4.69
C ALA A 122 7.56 -11.18 5.90
N SER A 123 6.26 -11.44 5.73
CA SER A 123 5.30 -11.35 6.83
C SER A 123 5.46 -12.50 7.84
N LEU A 124 5.78 -13.72 7.38
CA LEU A 124 5.98 -14.88 8.26
C LEU A 124 7.17 -14.74 9.21
N VAL A 125 8.27 -14.19 8.72
CA VAL A 125 9.48 -13.99 9.54
C VAL A 125 9.40 -12.76 10.43
N ASP A 126 8.45 -11.86 10.18
CA ASP A 126 8.23 -10.67 11.00
C ASP A 126 7.50 -11.06 12.31
N PRO A 127 8.11 -10.84 13.49
CA PRO A 127 7.49 -11.18 14.76
C PRO A 127 6.15 -10.49 15.03
N LEU A 128 5.86 -9.38 14.35
CA LEU A 128 4.60 -8.65 14.48
C LEU A 128 3.43 -9.41 13.83
N PHE A 129 3.68 -10.16 12.76
CA PHE A 129 2.63 -10.79 11.96
C PHE A 129 2.64 -12.31 12.06
N LYS A 130 3.82 -12.93 12.06
CA LYS A 130 3.99 -14.38 12.16
C LYS A 130 3.13 -15.12 11.11
N ASP A 131 2.41 -16.15 11.54
CA ASP A 131 1.56 -17.02 10.74
C ASP A 131 0.19 -16.41 10.36
N THR A 132 -0.17 -15.24 10.90
CA THR A 132 -1.53 -14.65 10.78
C THR A 132 -2.03 -14.50 9.33
N TYR A 133 -1.12 -14.27 8.36
CA TYR A 133 -1.48 -13.91 6.99
C TYR A 133 -0.97 -14.89 5.92
N VAL A 134 -0.39 -16.01 6.34
CA VAL A 134 0.18 -17.04 5.45
C VAL A 134 -0.58 -18.34 5.65
N ALA A 135 -0.94 -19.03 4.56
CA ALA A 135 -1.64 -20.29 4.63
C ALA A 135 -0.76 -21.41 5.25
N ASP A 136 -1.35 -22.28 6.06
CA ASP A 136 -0.63 -23.31 6.84
C ASP A 136 0.26 -24.22 5.97
N ASP A 137 -0.19 -24.56 4.77
CA ASP A 137 0.54 -25.40 3.81
C ASP A 137 1.80 -24.72 3.26
N ARG A 138 1.84 -23.38 3.27
CA ARG A 138 3.00 -22.58 2.86
C ARG A 138 3.92 -22.20 4.01
N GLN A 139 3.40 -22.11 5.24
CA GLN A 139 4.20 -21.74 6.41
C GLN A 139 5.37 -22.71 6.64
N GLU A 140 5.12 -24.02 6.61
CA GLU A 140 6.16 -25.03 6.82
C GLU A 140 7.24 -24.97 5.74
N PHE A 141 6.85 -24.74 4.49
CA PHE A 141 7.76 -24.55 3.36
C PHE A 141 8.69 -23.36 3.64
N TYR A 142 8.16 -22.15 3.84
CA TYR A 142 8.99 -20.96 4.01
C TYR A 142 9.87 -21.01 5.27
N LEU A 143 9.35 -21.50 6.41
CA LEU A 143 10.14 -21.64 7.64
C LEU A 143 11.30 -22.61 7.46
N LYS A 144 11.11 -23.67 6.68
CA LYS A 144 12.17 -24.62 6.35
C LYS A 144 13.25 -23.95 5.50
N TYR A 145 12.88 -23.27 4.41
CA TYR A 145 13.84 -22.57 3.54
C TYR A 145 14.63 -21.51 4.30
N TRP A 146 13.96 -20.69 5.10
CA TRP A 146 14.61 -19.65 5.90
C TRP A 146 15.59 -20.22 6.93
N LYS A 147 15.20 -21.31 7.62
CA LYS A 147 16.11 -22.02 8.53
C LYS A 147 17.34 -22.56 7.79
N TYR A 148 17.24 -22.97 6.53
CA TYR A 148 18.43 -23.36 5.77
C TYR A 148 19.34 -22.15 5.47
N CYS A 149 18.78 -21.00 5.09
CA CYS A 149 19.55 -19.80 4.77
C CYS A 149 20.28 -19.19 5.98
N LEU A 150 19.74 -19.33 7.20
CA LEU A 150 20.39 -18.84 8.43
C LEU A 150 21.56 -19.72 8.92
N TYR A 151 21.68 -20.95 8.40
CA TYR A 151 22.67 -21.93 8.82
C TYR A 151 23.76 -22.20 7.76
N VAL A 152 23.81 -21.36 6.71
CA VAL A 152 24.89 -21.27 5.72
C VAL A 152 25.65 -19.96 5.94
#